data_AF-A0A7C7CTG4-F1
#
_entry.id   AF-A0A7C7CTG4-F1
#
_cell.length_a   1.000
_cell.length_b   1.000
_cell.length_c   1.000
_cell.angle_alpha   90.00
_cell.angle_beta   90.00
_cell.angle_gamma   90.00
#
_symmetry.space_group_name_H-M   'P 1'
#
loop_
_entity.id
_entity.type
_entity.pdbx_description
1 polymer ?
#
loop_
_entity_poly.entity_id
_entity_poly.type
_entity_poly.pdbx_seq_one_letter_code
_entity_poly.pdbx_strand_id
1 'polypeptide(L)' 'KQDKMLIYYVSGNRFLHHMVRYLTGTMVEISRGKFTIESFLNLLNNPEKNVQIFKAPPQGLILYKVDYA' A
#
# COMPACT_ATOMS: atom_id res chain seq x y z
N LYS A 1 6.19 -17.22 20.52
CA LYS A 1 5.50 -17.39 19.22
C LYS A 1 4.98 -16.02 18.80
N GLN A 2 5.82 -15.19 18.18
CA GLN A 2 5.49 -13.78 17.93
C GLN A 2 6.03 -13.32 16.56
N ASP A 3 6.04 -14.21 15.55
CA ASP A 3 6.84 -14.03 14.32
C ASP A 3 6.07 -14.28 13.00
N LYS A 4 4.79 -13.90 12.87
CA LYS A 4 4.06 -14.09 11.59
C LYS A 4 3.18 -12.91 11.15
N MET A 5 3.47 -11.70 11.59
CA MET A 5 2.78 -10.50 11.07
C MET A 5 3.77 -9.53 10.45
N LEU A 6 3.53 -9.17 9.18
CA LEU A 6 4.18 -8.06 8.50
C LEU A 6 3.31 -6.82 8.69
N ILE A 7 3.87 -5.80 9.32
CA ILE A 7 3.18 -4.54 9.60
C ILE A 7 3.80 -3.44 8.74
N TYR A 8 2.97 -2.76 7.96
CA TYR A 8 3.37 -1.62 7.14
C TYR A 8 2.99 -0.33 7.87
N TYR A 9 3.99 0.45 8.27
CA TYR A 9 3.79 1.79 8.81
C TYR A 9 3.89 2.81 7.68
N VAL A 10 2.84 3.61 7.49
CA VAL A 10 2.78 4.64 6.45
C VAL A 10 2.42 5.96 7.11
N SER A 11 3.32 6.94 7.02
CA SER A 11 3.16 8.29 7.56
C SER A 11 3.14 9.32 6.44
N GLY A 12 2.34 10.38 6.61
CA GLY A 12 2.21 11.46 5.63
C GLY A 12 1.28 12.55 6.12
N ASN A 13 1.34 13.71 5.47
CA ASN A 13 0.46 14.85 5.77
C ASN A 13 -0.99 14.61 5.31
N ARG A 14 -1.18 13.87 4.21
CA ARG A 14 -2.49 13.50 3.67
C ARG A 14 -2.38 12.26 2.80
N PHE A 15 -3.48 11.53 2.67
CA PHE A 15 -3.60 10.37 1.79
C PHE A 15 -4.81 10.53 0.86
N LEU A 16 -4.68 10.08 -0.39
CA LEU A 16 -5.83 9.99 -1.30
C LEU A 16 -6.76 8.85 -0.87
N HIS A 17 -8.00 8.88 -1.34
CA HIS A 17 -8.96 7.81 -1.07
C HIS A 17 -8.38 6.47 -1.55
N HIS A 18 -8.37 5.48 -0.65
CA HIS A 18 -7.79 4.14 -0.84
C HIS A 18 -6.26 4.06 -1.04
N MET A 19 -5.52 5.17 -1.03
CA MET A 19 -4.08 5.20 -1.35
C MET A 19 -3.28 4.17 -0.58
N VAL A 20 -3.38 4.17 0.75
CA VAL A 20 -2.64 3.24 1.62
C VAL A 20 -2.96 1.78 1.28
N ARG A 21 -4.24 1.47 1.02
CA ARG A 21 -4.68 0.11 0.69
C ARG A 21 -4.19 -0.36 -0.68
N TYR A 22 -4.08 0.53 -1.65
CA TYR A 22 -3.49 0.22 -2.95
C TYR A 22 -1.98 0.00 -2.85
N LEU A 23 -1.25 0.83 -2.09
CA LEU A 23 0.18 0.65 -1.85
C LEU A 23 0.47 -0.70 -1.19
N THR A 24 -0.17 -0.98 -0.05
CA THR A 24 0.03 -2.25 0.67
C THR A 24 -0.40 -3.45 -0.18
N GLY A 25 -1.52 -3.33 -0.90
CA GLY A 25 -2.02 -4.41 -1.76
C GLY A 25 -1.04 -4.77 -2.87
N THR A 26 -0.51 -3.77 -3.58
CA THR A 26 0.48 -3.99 -4.64
C THR A 26 1.80 -4.53 -4.10
N MET A 27 2.29 -4.02 -2.97
CA MET A 27 3.51 -4.54 -2.32
C MET A 27 3.39 -6.02 -1.96
N VAL A 28 2.22 -6.46 -1.47
CA VAL A 28 1.96 -7.87 -1.18
C VAL A 28 1.93 -8.70 -2.47
N GLU A 29 1.31 -8.23 -3.54
CA GLU A 29 1.28 -8.97 -4.81
C GLU A 29 2.67 -9.06 -5.47
N ILE A 30 3.53 -8.05 -5.31
CA ILE A 30 4.94 -8.12 -5.72
C ILE A 30 5.67 -9.24 -4.97
N SER A 31 5.50 -9.32 -3.64
CA SER A 31 6.13 -10.37 -2.85
C SER A 31 5.66 -11.79 -3.23
N ARG A 32 4.47 -11.91 -3.83
CA ARG A 32 3.89 -13.15 -4.34
C ARG A 32 4.27 -13.46 -5.79
N GLY A 33 5.04 -12.58 -6.46
CA GLY A 33 5.41 -12.73 -7.86
C GLY A 33 4.26 -12.48 -8.85
N LYS A 34 3.15 -11.88 -8.41
CA LYS A 34 1.98 -11.59 -9.24
C LYS A 34 2.00 -10.20 -9.88
N PHE A 35 2.92 -9.35 -9.44
CA PHE A 35 3.15 -8.01 -9.96
C PHE A 35 4.64 -7.72 -9.95
N THR A 36 5.16 -6.99 -10.94
CA THR A 36 6.59 -6.70 -11.01
C THR A 36 6.92 -5.41 -10.27
N ILE A 37 8.13 -5.33 -9.73
CA ILE A 37 8.60 -4.12 -9.05
C ILE A 37 8.79 -2.97 -10.04
N GLU A 38 9.21 -3.26 -11.26
CA GLU A 38 9.39 -2.28 -12.33
C GLU A 38 8.06 -1.65 -12.74
N SER A 39 7.00 -2.44 -12.90
CA SER A 39 5.67 -1.90 -13.20
C SER A 39 5.13 -1.06 -12.05
N PHE A 40 5.40 -1.43 -10.80
CA PHE A 40 5.02 -0.62 -9.65
C PHE A 40 5.74 0.72 -9.61
N LEU A 41 7.06 0.73 -9.83
CA LEU A 41 7.84 1.96 -9.93
C LEU A 41 7.38 2.83 -11.09
N ASN A 42 7.06 2.23 -12.23
CA ASN A 42 6.50 2.96 -13.37
C ASN A 42 5.18 3.65 -13.01
N LEU A 43 4.26 2.96 -12.33
CA LEU A 43 2.97 3.55 -11.90
C LEU A 43 3.13 4.69 -10.88
N LEU A 44 4.18 4.65 -10.05
CA LEU A 44 4.48 5.74 -9.13
C LEU A 44 5.05 6.98 -9.84
N ASN A 45 5.91 6.77 -10.85
CA ASN A 45 6.53 7.85 -11.61
C ASN A 45 5.62 8.41 -12.71
N ASN A 46 4.79 7.55 -13.30
CA ASN A 46 3.87 7.82 -14.40
C ASN A 46 2.46 7.35 -14.00
N PRO A 47 1.69 8.17 -13.27
CA PRO A 47 0.38 7.77 -12.77
C PRO A 47 -0.62 7.58 -13.91
N GLU A 48 -1.19 6.39 -13.99
CA GLU A 48 -2.23 6.06 -14.96
C GLU A 48 -3.61 5.93 -14.29
N LYS A 49 -4.67 6.21 -15.04
CA LYS A 49 -6.06 6.04 -14.57
C LYS A 49 -6.54 4.61 -14.86
N ASN A 50 -7.49 4.13 -14.06
CA ASN A 50 -8.16 2.83 -14.24
C ASN A 50 -7.23 1.60 -14.21
N VAL A 51 -6.08 1.72 -13.55
CA VAL A 51 -5.14 0.60 -13.40
C VAL A 51 -5.75 -0.47 -12.49
N GLN A 52 -5.72 -1.72 -12.94
CA GLN A 52 -6.17 -2.86 -12.15
C GLN A 52 -5.08 -3.32 -11.19
N ILE A 53 -4.95 -2.61 -10.07
CA ILE A 53 -4.08 -2.99 -8.95
C ILE A 53 -4.89 -3.56 -7.79
N PHE A 54 -4.30 -4.52 -7.07
CA PHE A 54 -4.94 -5.15 -5.94
C PHE A 54 -5.13 -4.14 -4.79
N LYS A 55 -6.38 -4.00 -4.34
CA LYS A 55 -6.72 -3.16 -3.18
C LYS A 55 -6.78 -4.04 -1.94
N ALA A 56 -5.86 -3.81 -0.99
CA ALA A 56 -5.83 -4.57 0.25
C ALA A 56 -7.19 -4.50 1.01
N PRO A 57 -7.60 -5.56 1.73
CA PRO A 57 -8.82 -5.54 2.53
C PRO A 57 -8.79 -4.45 3.63
N PRO A 58 -9.93 -3.82 3.97
CA PRO A 58 -9.96 -2.71 4.92
C PRO A 58 -9.69 -3.14 6.37
N GLN A 59 -10.01 -4.37 6.75
CA GLN A 59 -9.91 -4.85 8.14
C GLN A 59 -8.48 -4.90 8.70
N GLY A 60 -7.45 -4.77 7.84
CA GLY A 60 -6.05 -4.68 8.26
C GLY A 60 -5.52 -3.26 8.40
N LEU A 61 -6.30 -2.22 8.07
CA LEU A 61 -5.89 -0.83 8.14
C LEU A 61 -6.37 -0.19 9.44
N ILE A 62 -5.45 0.40 10.21
CA ILE A 62 -5.74 1.13 11.44
C ILE A 62 -5.08 2.52 11.40
N LEU A 63 -5.77 3.53 11.94
CA LEU A 63 -5.15 4.83 12.21
C LEU A 63 -4.34 4.69 13.50
N TYR A 64 -3.02 4.74 13.38
CA TYR A 64 -2.11 4.49 14.50
C TYR A 64 -1.77 5.75 15.30
N LYS A 65 -1.50 6.88 14.63
CA LYS A 65 -1.04 8.12 15.25
C LYS A 65 -1.48 9.33 14.43
N VAL A 66 -1.75 10.44 15.10
CA VAL A 66 -1.90 11.79 14.52
C VAL A 66 -0.92 12.71 15.24
N ASP A 67 -0.06 13.37 14.48
CA ASP A 67 0.88 14.36 15.00
C ASP A 67 0.23 15.76 15.02
N TYR A 68 0.35 16.45 16.15
CA TYR A 68 -0.08 17.84 16.35
C TYR A 68 1.15 18.73 16.53
N ALA A 69 1.05 19.99 16.08
CA ALA A 69 2.09 21.01 16.23
C ALA A 69 1.98 21.75 17.56
#